data_AF-A0AA43BVE9-F1
#
_entry.id   AF-A0AA43BVE9-F1
#
_cell.length_a   1.000
_cell.length_b   1.000
_cell.length_c   1.000
_cell.angle_alpha   90.00
_cell.angle_beta   90.00
_cell.angle_gamma   90.00
#
_symmetry.space_group_name_H-M   'P 1'
#
loop_
_entity.id
_entity.type
_entity.pdbx_description
1 polymer ?
#
loop_
_entity_poly.entity_id
_entity_poly.type
_entity_poly.pdbx_seq_one_letter_code
_entity_poly.pdbx_strand_id
1 'polypeptide(L)' 'MIEEKAIQCGARRFTIRRYPDGVVGVFDEGGRMIVGWPETTAFGSTPLDQRNDAEWCTSLARIRKIN' A
#
# COMPACT_ATOMS: atom_id res chain seq x y z
N MET A 1 -7.83 3.12 16.11
CA MET A 1 -7.85 1.68 15.73
C MET A 1 -7.10 1.55 14.42
N ILE A 2 -6.30 0.50 14.25
CA ILE A 2 -5.59 0.25 12.99
C ILE A 2 -6.51 -0.61 12.12
N GLU A 3 -6.82 -0.16 10.90
CA GLU A 3 -7.59 -0.92 9.93
C GLU A 3 -6.61 -1.70 9.03
N GLU A 4 -6.74 -3.03 9.00
CA GLU A 4 -5.90 -3.89 8.18
C GLU A 4 -6.72 -4.52 7.05
N LYS A 5 -6.21 -4.42 5.82
CA LYS A 5 -6.82 -5.03 4.64
C LYS A 5 -5.77 -5.80 3.85
N ALA A 6 -6.00 -7.10 3.69
CA ALA A 6 -5.21 -7.91 2.79
C ALA A 6 -5.70 -7.71 1.34
N ILE A 7 -4.77 -7.55 0.42
CA ILE A 7 -5.03 -7.44 -1.01
C ILE A 7 -4.16 -8.43 -1.79
N GLN A 8 -4.77 -9.11 -2.76
CA GLN A 8 -4.07 -10.01 -3.65
C GLN A 8 -3.95 -9.40 -5.05
N CYS A 9 -2.70 -9.17 -5.47
CA CYS A 9 -2.34 -8.61 -6.76
C CYS A 9 -1.62 -9.66 -7.59
N GLY A 10 -2.38 -10.43 -8.37
CA GLY A 10 -1.86 -11.58 -9.11
C GLY A 10 -1.24 -12.61 -8.16
N ALA A 11 0.06 -12.90 -8.34
CA ALA A 11 0.80 -13.85 -7.51
C ALA A 11 1.34 -13.26 -6.20
N ARG A 12 1.15 -11.96 -5.93
CA ARG A 12 1.66 -11.29 -4.74
C ARG A 12 0.53 -10.89 -3.81
N ARG A 13 0.72 -11.12 -2.51
CA ARG A 13 -0.17 -10.61 -1.46
C ARG A 13 0.49 -9.43 -0.76
N PHE A 14 -0.33 -8.45 -0.42
CA PHE A 14 0.07 -7.29 0.34
C PHE A 14 -0.91 -7.05 1.46
N THR A 15 -0.42 -6.46 2.55
CA THR A 15 -1.25 -6.02 3.68
C THR A 15 -1.20 -4.51 3.74
N ILE A 16 -2.35 -3.87 3.63
CA ILE A 16 -2.51 -2.44 3.79
C ILE A 16 -2.93 -2.19 5.24
N ARG A 17 -2.17 -1.40 5.98
CA ARG A 17 -2.50 -0.94 7.33
C ARG A 17 -2.78 0.54 7.29
N ARG A 18 -3.96 0.94 7.76
CA ARG A 18 -4.35 2.34 7.92
C ARG A 18 -4.34 2.67 9.40
N TYR A 19 -3.56 3.67 9.75
CA TYR A 19 -3.38 4.13 11.11
C TYR A 19 -4.32 5.32 11.37
N PRO A 20 -4.74 5.53 12.63
CA PRO A 20 -5.72 6.57 12.99
C PRO A 20 -5.20 8.00 12.80
N ASP A 21 -3.89 8.18 12.64
CA ASP A 21 -3.21 9.43 12.31
C ASP A 21 -3.23 9.76 10.81
N GLY A 22 -3.84 8.90 9.98
CA GLY A 22 -3.91 9.06 8.52
C GLY A 22 -2.73 8.44 7.78
N VAL A 23 -1.79 7.80 8.49
CA VAL A 23 -0.69 7.07 7.86
C VAL A 23 -1.21 5.78 7.23
N VAL A 24 -0.71 5.45 6.04
CA VAL A 24 -1.03 4.20 5.35
C VAL A 24 0.26 3.44 5.03
N GLY A 25 0.45 2.29 5.67
CA GLY A 25 1.56 1.39 5.40
C GLY A 25 1.14 0.23 4.49
N VAL A 26 1.96 -0.10 3.49
CA VAL A 26 1.80 -1.30 2.68
C VAL A 26 2.94 -2.25 2.98
N PHE A 27 2.59 -3.48 3.34
CA PHE A 27 3.49 -4.54 3.70
C PHE A 27 3.41 -5.67 2.68
N ASP A 28 4.54 -6.31 2.39
CA ASP A 28 4.59 -7.52 1.58
C ASP A 28 4.11 -8.75 2.38
N GLU A 29 4.05 -9.92 1.74
CA GLU A 29 3.71 -11.19 2.40
C GLU A 29 4.69 -11.58 3.53
N GLY A 30 5.96 -11.18 3.42
CA GLY A 30 6.97 -11.32 4.47
C GLY A 30 6.87 -10.29 5.60
N GLY A 31 5.89 -9.38 5.56
CA GLY A 31 5.72 -8.33 6.57
C GLY A 31 6.70 -7.16 6.43
N ARG A 32 7.45 -7.06 5.33
CA ARG A 32 8.33 -5.91 5.06
C ARG A 32 7.49 -4.75 4.52
N MET A 33 7.66 -3.58 5.13
CA MET A 33 7.05 -2.35 4.60
C MET A 33 7.67 -1.98 3.26
N ILE A 34 6.82 -1.83 2.25
CA ILE A 34 7.20 -1.42 0.89
C ILE A 34 6.96 0.09 0.71
N VAL A 35 5.89 0.62 1.32
CA VAL A 35 5.47 2.02 1.22
C VAL A 35 4.85 2.44 2.54
N GLY A 36 5.17 3.64 3.01
CA GLY A 36 4.35 4.38 3.97
C GLY A 36 3.86 5.69 3.34
N TRP A 37 2.58 6.01 3.37
CA TRP A 37 2.08 7.33 3.00
C TRP A 37 1.75 8.12 4.29
N PRO A 38 2.08 9.42 4.40
CA PRO A 38 2.64 10.31 3.38
C PRO A 38 4.19 10.24 3.20
N GLU A 39 4.89 9.45 4.01
CA GLU A 39 6.37 9.48 4.10
C GLU A 39 7.10 9.02 2.81
N THR A 40 6.48 8.17 2.01
CA THR A 40 7.00 7.68 0.73
C THR A 40 6.07 8.15 -0.38
N THR A 41 6.55 9.13 -1.14
CA THR A 41 5.83 9.87 -2.19
C THR A 41 5.51 9.03 -3.43
N ALA A 42 5.73 7.71 -3.39
CA ALA A 42 5.58 6.79 -4.53
C ALA A 42 4.15 6.76 -5.11
N PHE A 43 3.16 7.22 -4.34
CA PHE A 43 1.75 7.23 -4.74
C PHE A 43 1.14 8.63 -4.95
N GLY A 44 1.93 9.69 -4.77
CA GLY A 44 1.47 11.08 -4.89
C GLY A 44 0.57 11.56 -3.75
N SER A 45 -0.13 12.68 -3.96
CA SER A 45 -1.00 13.33 -2.97
C SER A 45 -2.38 12.69 -2.83
N THR A 46 -2.69 11.62 -3.59
CA THR A 46 -3.98 10.95 -3.51
C THR A 46 -3.94 9.95 -2.36
N PRO A 47 -4.80 10.08 -1.35
CA PRO A 47 -4.81 9.16 -0.23
C PRO A 47 -5.22 7.78 -0.74
N LEU A 48 -4.44 6.80 -0.29
CA LEU A 48 -4.54 5.41 -0.67
C LEU A 48 -5.80 4.73 -0.12
N ASP A 49 -6.53 5.41 0.76
CA ASP A 49 -7.74 4.90 1.41
C ASP A 49 -8.94 4.77 0.46
N GLN A 50 -8.95 5.55 -0.62
CA GLN A 50 -10.05 5.60 -1.61
C GLN A 50 -9.86 4.68 -2.82
N ARG A 51 -8.69 4.02 -2.95
CA ARG A 51 -8.39 3.18 -4.11
C ARG A 51 -9.02 1.80 -3.98
N ASN A 52 -9.60 1.32 -5.09
CA ASN A 52 -10.08 -0.07 -5.18
C ASN A 52 -8.91 -1.05 -5.31
N ASP A 53 -9.18 -2.36 -5.19
CA ASP A 53 -8.12 -3.38 -5.20
C ASP A 53 -7.33 -3.37 -6.53
N ALA A 54 -7.98 -3.13 -7.67
CA ALA A 54 -7.30 -3.05 -8.96
C ALA A 54 -6.35 -1.85 -9.07
N GLU A 55 -6.75 -0.69 -8.53
CA GLU A 55 -5.92 0.51 -8.47
C GLU A 55 -4.73 0.33 -7.54
N TRP A 56 -4.94 -0.33 -6.40
CA TRP A 56 -3.86 -0.73 -5.50
C TRP A 56 -2.85 -1.61 -6.21
N CYS A 57 -3.30 -2.64 -6.91
CA CYS A 57 -2.42 -3.53 -7.66
C CYS A 57 -1.67 -2.81 -8.77
N THR A 58 -2.32 -1.90 -9.49
CA THR A 58 -1.68 -1.06 -10.50
C THR A 58 -0.60 -0.17 -9.89
N SER A 59 -0.88 0.39 -8.72
CA SER A 59 0.03 1.30 -8.04
C SER A 59 1.24 0.52 -7.47
N LEU A 60 1.00 -0.61 -6.80
CA LEU A 60 2.06 -1.49 -6.27
C LEU A 60 2.91 -2.12 -7.38
N ALA A 61 2.33 -2.39 -8.55
CA ALA A 61 3.09 -2.82 -9.72
C ALA A 61 4.10 -1.76 -10.19
N ARG A 62 3.82 -0.46 -10.01
CA ARG A 62 4.74 0.63 -10.38
C ARG A 62 5.94 0.76 -9.45
N ILE A 63 5.79 0.42 -8.17
CA ILE A 63 6.89 0.54 -7.17
C ILE A 63 8.02 -0.46 -7.41
N ARG A 64 7.79 -1.50 -8.22
CA ARG A 64 8.81 -2.47 -8.64
C ARG A 64 10.01 -1.85 -9.39
N LYS A 65 10.01 -0.54 -9.68
CA LYS A 65 11.05 0.17 -10.42
C LYS A 65 11.94 1.13 -9.62
N ILE A 66 11.75 1.27 -8.31
CA ILE A 66 12.69 2.09 -7.51
C ILE A 66 13.71 1.12 -6.90
N ASN A 67 14.75 0.88 -7.69
CA ASN A 67 16.01 0.26 -7.28
C ASN A 67 16.92 1.33 -6.70
#